data_AF-A0A843CUR3-F1
#
_entry.id   AF-A0A843CUR3-F1
#
_cell.length_a   1.000
_cell.length_b   1.000
_cell.length_c   1.000
_cell.angle_alpha   90.00
_cell.angle_beta   90.00
_cell.angle_gamma   90.00
#
_symmetry.space_group_name_H-M   'P 1'
#
loop_
_entity.id
_entity.type
_entity.pdbx_description
1 polymer ?
#
loop_
_entity_poly.entity_id
_entity_poly.type
_entity_poly.pdbx_seq_one_letter_code
_entity_poly.pdbx_strand_id
1 'polypeptide(L)'
;MKTLELIRDPVKDKVTVKCADKEVSVYSRCAYCKFCNGVKVGKRVFPTPQKEKLAGIKRGNTPDEELMNAAMMFNTLIRDGSAILCEDDAGAGYTSMYDM
;
A
#
# COMPACT_ATOMS: atom_id res chain seq x y z
N MET A 1 7.70 -11.35 7.57
CA MET A 1 7.04 -10.03 7.53
C MET A 1 8.06 -8.94 7.88
N LYS A 2 8.14 -7.89 7.07
CA LYS A 2 9.07 -6.76 7.26
C LYS A 2 8.35 -5.42 7.21
N THR A 3 8.91 -4.41 7.86
CA THR A 3 8.42 -3.02 7.77
C THR A 3 9.28 -2.23 6.80
N LEU A 4 8.64 -1.61 5.81
CA LEU A 4 9.29 -0.72 4.85
C LEU A 4 9.07 0.72 5.30
N GLU A 5 10.12 1.43 5.67
CA GLU A 5 10.02 2.82 6.11
C GLU A 5 9.61 3.76 4.97
N LEU A 6 8.70 4.69 5.27
CA LEU A 6 8.26 5.70 4.32
C LEU A 6 9.36 6.77 4.18
N ILE A 7 9.92 6.85 2.98
CA ILE A 7 10.84 7.91 2.59
C ILE A 7 10.00 9.03 1.99
N ARG A 8 9.99 10.19 2.64
CA ARG A 8 9.25 11.37 2.18
C ARG A 8 10.22 12.33 1.50
N ASP A 9 9.96 12.64 0.25
CA ASP A 9 10.65 13.70 -0.48
C ASP A 9 9.81 14.99 -0.37
N PRO A 10 10.21 15.95 0.49
CA PRO A 10 9.46 17.18 0.72
C PRO A 10 9.50 18.13 -0.49
N VAL A 11 10.45 17.94 -1.42
CA VAL A 11 10.59 18.79 -2.61
C VAL A 11 9.64 18.34 -3.72
N LYS A 12 9.39 17.04 -3.82
CA LYS A 12 8.57 16.45 -4.89
C LYS A 12 7.18 16.01 -4.46
N ASP A 13 6.82 16.21 -3.19
CA ASP A 13 5.59 15.69 -2.57
C ASP A 13 5.39 14.19 -2.85
N LYS A 14 6.49 13.43 -2.77
CA LYS A 14 6.52 12.00 -3.08
C LYS A 14 6.81 11.21 -1.82
N VAL A 15 6.09 10.10 -1.67
CA VAL A 15 6.37 9.11 -0.63
C VAL A 15 6.78 7.82 -1.32
N THR A 16 7.99 7.36 -1.03
CA THR A 16 8.57 6.14 -1.58
C THR A 16 8.93 5.15 -0.46
N VAL A 17 9.13 3.89 -0.83
CA VAL A 17 9.70 2.86 0.04
C VAL A 17 10.75 2.07 -0.73
N LYS A 18 11.73 1.52 -0.02
CA LYS A 18 12.62 0.50 -0.60
C LYS A 18 11.89 -0.83 -0.67
N CYS A 19 11.58 -1.30 -1.88
CA CYS A 19 10.95 -2.57 -2.15
C CYS A 19 11.88 -3.41 -3.02
N ALA A 20 12.39 -4.52 -2.47
CA ALA A 20 13.52 -5.26 -3.03
C ALA A 20 14.69 -4.29 -3.34
N ASP A 21 15.19 -4.28 -4.58
CA ASP A 21 16.35 -3.49 -4.99
C ASP A 21 16.00 -2.09 -5.50
N LYS A 22 14.73 -1.65 -5.40
CA LYS A 22 14.26 -0.40 -6.00
C LYS A 22 13.44 0.44 -5.03
N GLU A 23 13.49 1.75 -5.23
CA GLU A 23 12.53 2.67 -4.61
C GLU A 23 11.26 2.74 -5.45
N VAL A 24 10.13 2.51 -4.78
CA VAL A 24 8.81 2.51 -5.43
C VAL A 24 7.88 3.52 -4.76
N SER A 25 7.00 4.11 -5.56
CA SER A 25 5.98 5.03 -5.06
C SER A 25 4.96 4.29 -4.21
N VAL A 26 4.68 4.84 -3.04
CA VAL A 26 3.72 4.25 -2.10
C VAL A 26 2.30 4.32 -2.64
N TYR A 27 1.91 5.47 -3.18
CA TYR A 27 0.54 5.71 -3.66
C TYR A 27 0.16 4.88 -4.88
N SER A 28 1.10 4.62 -5.79
CA SER A 28 0.80 3.91 -7.04
C SER A 28 1.30 2.46 -7.09
N ARG A 29 2.24 2.06 -6.23
CA ARG A 29 2.72 0.67 -6.17
C ARG A 29 2.28 -0.01 -4.88
N CYS A 30 2.62 0.52 -3.71
CA CYS A 30 2.31 -0.17 -2.45
C CYS A 30 0.80 -0.29 -2.19
N ALA A 31 0.00 0.70 -2.60
CA ALA A 31 -1.46 0.65 -2.55
C ALA A 31 -2.07 -0.57 -3.28
N TYR A 32 -1.40 -1.05 -4.33
CA TYR A 32 -1.88 -2.12 -5.20
C TYR A 32 -0.98 -3.35 -5.17
N CYS A 33 -0.11 -3.48 -4.16
CA CYS A 33 0.80 -4.61 -4.05
C CYS A 33 0.16 -5.76 -3.27
N LYS A 34 0.27 -6.99 -3.78
CA LYS A 34 -0.26 -8.19 -3.11
C LYS A 34 0.45 -8.50 -1.78
N PHE A 35 1.63 -7.97 -1.53
CA PHE A 35 2.40 -8.21 -0.30
C PHE A 35 2.27 -7.08 0.74
N CYS A 36 1.83 -5.89 0.34
CA CYS A 36 1.63 -4.77 1.27
C CYS A 36 0.31 -4.98 2.03
N ASN A 37 0.39 -5.39 3.29
CA ASN A 37 -0.77 -5.77 4.10
C ASN A 37 -1.28 -4.67 5.02
N GLY A 38 -0.47 -3.64 5.28
CA GLY A 38 -0.93 -2.55 6.12
C GLY A 38 0.01 -1.37 6.19
N VAL A 39 -0.46 -0.32 6.85
CA VAL A 39 0.27 0.91 7.12
C VAL A 39 0.45 1.03 8.63
N LYS A 40 1.68 1.28 9.07
CA LYS A 40 2.01 1.53 10.47
C LYS A 40 1.81 3.02 10.78
N VAL A 41 0.85 3.31 11.65
CA VAL A 41 0.52 4.65 12.14
C VAL A 41 0.81 4.66 13.65
N GLY A 42 1.92 5.29 14.03
CA GLY A 42 2.44 5.24 15.40
C GLY A 42 2.73 3.80 15.86
N LYS A 43 1.98 3.33 16.86
CA LYS A 43 2.08 1.96 17.40
C LYS A 43 1.08 0.96 16.79
N ARG A 44 0.14 1.44 15.96
CA ARG A 44 -0.92 0.61 15.36
C ARG A 44 -0.59 0.28 13.91
N VAL A 45 -1.07 -0.87 13.45
CA VAL A 45 -1.03 -1.27 12.05
C VAL A 45 -2.47 -1.30 11.55
N PHE A 46 -2.74 -0.54 10.50
CA PHE A 46 -4.02 -0.53 9.81
C PHE A 46 -3.90 -1.35 8.53
N PRO A 47 -4.86 -2.24 8.21
CA PRO A 47 -4.85 -2.98 6.96
C PRO A 47 -4.94 -2.04 5.77
N THR A 48 -4.44 -2.47 4.61
CA THR A 48 -4.60 -1.71 3.36
C THR A 48 -6.07 -1.69 2.93
N PRO A 49 -6.73 -0.51 2.86
CA PRO A 49 -8.15 -0.44 2.50
C PRO A 49 -8.46 -1.06 1.13
N GLN A 50 -7.50 -1.00 0.19
CA GLN A 50 -7.62 -1.62 -1.13
C GLN A 50 -7.76 -3.15 -1.03
N LYS A 51 -7.10 -3.80 -0.07
CA LYS A 51 -7.19 -5.26 0.11
C LYS A 51 -8.53 -5.70 0.68
N GLU A 52 -9.12 -4.91 1.56
CA GLU A 52 -10.48 -5.19 2.06
C GLU A 52 -11.51 -5.19 0.92
N LYS A 53 -11.28 -4.34 -0.10
CA LYS A 53 -12.13 -4.26 -1.29
C LYS A 53 -11.75 -5.23 -2.40
N LEU A 54 -10.53 -5.77 -2.42
CA LEU A 54 -10.04 -6.69 -3.45
C LEU A 54 -10.96 -7.89 -3.69
N ALA A 55 -11.56 -8.45 -2.63
CA ALA A 55 -12.50 -9.56 -2.76
C ALA A 55 -13.75 -9.20 -3.58
N GLY A 56 -14.24 -7.96 -3.45
CA GLY A 56 -15.32 -7.41 -4.27
C GLY A 56 -14.86 -7.07 -5.69
N ILE A 57 -13.63 -6.53 -5.84
CA ILE A 57 -13.06 -6.19 -7.15
C ILE A 57 -12.90 -7.44 -8.00
N LYS A 58 -12.39 -8.54 -7.43
CA LYS A 58 -12.26 -9.83 -8.12
C LYS A 58 -13.59 -10.40 -8.61
N ARG A 59 -14.70 -10.02 -7.98
CA ARG A 59 -16.05 -10.46 -8.35
C ARG A 59 -16.75 -9.47 -9.29
N GLY A 60 -16.10 -8.37 -9.68
CA GLY A 60 -16.67 -7.32 -10.53
C GLY A 60 -17.77 -6.50 -9.85
N ASN A 61 -17.86 -6.56 -8.51
CA ASN A 61 -19.01 -6.04 -7.76
C ASN A 61 -18.67 -4.82 -6.89
N THR A 62 -17.44 -4.31 -6.93
CA THR A 62 -17.07 -3.13 -6.14
C THR A 62 -17.42 -1.85 -6.92
N PRO A 63 -18.31 -1.00 -6.40
CA PRO A 63 -18.61 0.29 -7.00
C PRO A 63 -17.38 1.20 -7.04
N ASP A 64 -17.27 2.05 -8.07
CA ASP A 64 -16.17 3.01 -8.20
C ASP A 64 -16.02 3.92 -6.97
N GLU A 65 -17.13 4.29 -6.32
CA GLU A 65 -17.14 5.07 -5.08
C GLU A 65 -16.40 4.36 -3.94
N GLU A 66 -16.54 3.03 -3.82
CA GLU A 66 -15.82 2.27 -2.80
C GLU A 66 -14.31 2.23 -3.08
N LEU A 67 -13.91 2.19 -4.36
CA LEU A 67 -12.51 2.25 -4.76
C LEU A 67 -11.91 3.62 -4.45
N MET A 68 -12.64 4.69 -4.74
CA MET A 68 -12.22 6.05 -4.39
C MET A 68 -12.10 6.23 -2.88
N ASN A 69 -13.07 5.74 -2.10
CA ASN A 69 -13.03 5.80 -0.65
C ASN A 69 -11.84 5.03 -0.07
N ALA A 70 -11.55 3.83 -0.59
CA ALA A 70 -10.37 3.05 -0.19
C ALA A 70 -9.06 3.80 -0.50
N ALA A 71 -8.96 4.43 -1.68
CA ALA A 71 -7.79 5.22 -2.06
C ALA A 71 -7.60 6.45 -1.14
N MET A 72 -8.66 7.20 -0.84
CA MET A 72 -8.61 8.35 0.07
C MET A 72 -8.21 7.95 1.49
N MET A 73 -8.76 6.84 1.99
CA MET A 73 -8.40 6.31 3.31
C MET A 73 -6.94 5.90 3.36
N PHE A 74 -6.45 5.22 2.31
CA PHE A 74 -5.04 4.85 2.22
C PHE A 74 -4.13 6.08 2.19
N ASN A 75 -4.47 7.12 1.42
CA ASN A 75 -3.70 8.35 1.39
C ASN A 75 -3.60 9.01 2.76
N THR A 76 -4.70 8.99 3.53
CA THR A 76 -4.74 9.47 4.92
C THR A 76 -3.81 8.65 5.82
N LEU A 77 -3.87 7.32 5.72
CA LEU A 77 -2.98 6.44 6.47
C LEU A 77 -1.51 6.66 6.12
N ILE A 78 -1.17 6.89 4.85
CA ILE A 78 0.20 7.20 4.43
C ILE A 78 0.64 8.58 4.92
N ARG A 79 -0.24 9.58 4.92
CA ARG A 79 0.07 10.90 5.48
C ARG A 79 0.47 10.80 6.95
N ASP A 80 -0.30 10.05 7.74
CA ASP A 80 -0.13 9.99 9.20
C ASP A 80 0.80 8.82 9.64
N GLY A 81 1.14 7.94 8.71
CA GLY A 81 1.95 6.74 8.93
C GLY A 81 3.46 6.94 8.82
N SER A 82 4.22 5.92 9.20
CA SER A 82 5.69 5.92 9.15
C SER A 82 6.29 4.74 8.38
N ALA A 83 5.54 3.64 8.20
CA ALA A 83 6.02 2.47 7.48
C ALA A 83 4.87 1.67 6.85
N ILE A 84 5.22 0.80 5.91
CA ILE A 84 4.32 -0.20 5.31
C ILE A 84 4.69 -1.57 5.86
N LEU A 85 3.70 -2.32 6.30
CA LEU A 85 3.85 -3.74 6.61
C LEU A 85 3.83 -4.54 5.30
N CYS A 86 4.94 -5.19 5.01
CA CYS A 86 5.15 -5.98 3.80
C CYS A 86 5.41 -7.45 4.15
N GLU A 87 4.70 -8.37 3.51
CA GLU A 87 4.84 -9.81 3.68
C GLU A 87 5.72 -10.47 2.61
N ASP A 88 6.37 -9.67 1.77
CA ASP A 88 7.34 -10.17 0.79
C ASP A 88 8.65 -10.56 1.48
N ASP A 89 8.69 -11.76 2.04
CA ASP A 89 9.89 -12.33 2.66
C ASP A 89 10.87 -12.91 1.63
N ALA A 90 10.38 -13.26 0.43
CA ALA A 90 11.19 -13.80 -0.67
C ALA A 90 11.92 -12.71 -1.49
N GLY A 91 11.56 -11.44 -1.31
CA GLY A 91 12.14 -10.34 -2.08
C GLY A 91 11.65 -10.29 -3.52
N ALA A 92 10.44 -10.76 -3.80
CA ALA A 92 9.82 -10.73 -5.12
C ALA A 92 9.59 -9.29 -5.64
N GLY A 93 9.58 -8.30 -4.74
CA GLY A 93 9.37 -6.90 -5.08
C GLY A 93 7.89 -6.58 -5.32
N TYR A 94 7.63 -5.51 -6.07
CA TYR A 94 6.26 -5.14 -6.41
C TYR A 94 5.60 -6.25 -7.24
N THR A 95 4.48 -6.77 -6.76
CA THR A 95 3.58 -7.60 -7.56
C THR A 95 2.17 -7.04 -7.44
N SER A 96 1.54 -6.76 -8.57
CA SER A 96 0.18 -6.23 -8.59
C SER A 96 -0.75 -7.20 -7.88
N MET A 97 -1.68 -6.66 -7.10
CA MET A 97 -2.78 -7.45 -6.53
C MET A 97 -3.77 -7.95 -7.60
N TYR A 98 -3.64 -7.44 -8.83
CA TYR A 98 -4.41 -7.84 -10.01
C TYR A 98 -3.68 -8.85 -10.92
N ASP A 99 -2.37 -9.06 -10.72
CA ASP A 99 -1.63 -10.06 -11.49
C ASP A 99 -2.01 -11.45 -10.96
N MET A 100 -2.60 -12.27 -11.83
CA MET A 100 -2.97 -13.68 -11.60
C MET A 100 -1.85 -14.60 -12.04
#